data_AF-A0A3G6JEZ2-F1
#
_entry.id   AF-A0A3G6JEZ2-F1
#
_cell.length_a   1.000
_cell.length_b   1.000
_cell.length_c   1.000
_cell.angle_alpha   90.00
_cell.angle_beta   90.00
_cell.angle_gamma   90.00
#
_symmetry.space_group_name_H-M   'P 1'
#
loop_
_entity.id
_entity.type
_entity.pdbx_description
1 polymer ?
#
loop_
_entity_poly.entity_id
_entity_poly.type
_entity_poly.pdbx_seq_one_letter_code
_entity_poly.pdbx_strand_id
1 'polypeptide(L)'
;MKPYLTTSDFDKLGYELKKPDNFDKLLKSATVLINQICSYYDPAFAYHDLDADAKANPDSYLFRQAMAFKKAVALEMLFLEDSGYSSAYELAQGTLNSFTVGHTSMSLNGSAGQNLTVGGTGVVKSAYDLLGRYGLLFSGVASS
;
A
#
# COMPACT_ATOMS: atom_id res chain seq x y z
N MET A 1 17.84 3.64 3.56
CA MET A 1 16.52 4.07 3.08
C MET A 1 15.62 4.19 4.29
N LYS A 2 14.88 5.30 4.42
CA LYS A 2 13.98 5.50 5.56
C LYS A 2 12.65 4.76 5.31
N PRO A 3 12.09 4.05 6.31
CA PRO A 3 10.84 3.32 6.11
C PRO A 3 9.67 4.28 5.86
N TYR A 4 8.70 3.88 5.02
CA TYR A 4 7.51 4.68 4.75
C TYR A 4 6.54 4.76 5.93
N LEU A 5 6.59 3.78 6.83
CA LEU A 5 5.80 3.72 8.06
C LEU A 5 6.66 3.24 9.22
N THR A 6 6.40 3.80 10.39
CA THR A 6 6.76 3.19 11.68
C THR A 6 5.54 2.47 12.27
N THR A 7 5.76 1.60 13.26
CA THR A 7 4.65 1.01 14.04
C THR A 7 3.75 2.09 14.62
N SER A 8 4.33 3.17 15.16
CA SER A 8 3.55 4.32 15.66
C SER A 8 2.73 5.04 14.58
N ASP A 9 3.24 5.16 13.35
CA ASP A 9 2.44 5.70 12.24
C ASP A 9 1.26 4.78 11.93
N PHE A 10 1.50 3.47 11.87
CA PHE A 10 0.49 2.45 11.56
C PHE A 10 -0.63 2.44 12.60
N ASP A 11 -0.29 2.48 13.89
CA ASP A 11 -1.26 2.53 14.99
C ASP A 11 -2.11 3.80 14.93
N LYS A 12 -1.49 4.96 14.63
CA LYS A 12 -2.21 6.24 14.48
C LYS A 12 -3.19 6.25 13.30
N LEU A 13 -2.98 5.41 12.29
CA LEU A 13 -3.91 5.23 11.19
C LEU A 13 -5.15 4.41 11.60
N GLY A 14 -5.14 3.78 12.78
CA GLY A 14 -6.25 2.98 13.30
C GLY A 14 -6.30 1.55 12.76
N TYR A 15 -5.14 1.01 12.34
CA TYR A 15 -5.00 -0.35 11.86
C TYR A 15 -4.21 -1.20 12.83
N GLU A 16 -4.45 -2.51 12.81
CA GLU A 16 -3.77 -3.48 13.66
C GLU A 16 -3.36 -4.70 12.82
N LEU A 17 -2.15 -5.22 13.07
CA LEU A 17 -1.68 -6.49 12.49
C LEU A 17 -2.05 -7.64 13.42
N LYS A 18 -2.46 -8.78 12.85
CA LYS A 18 -2.68 -10.05 13.56
C LYS A 18 -1.39 -10.60 14.18
N LYS A 19 -0.24 -10.34 13.53
CA LYS A 19 1.10 -10.75 13.96
C LYS A 19 2.02 -9.53 13.92
N PRO A 20 2.06 -8.71 14.98
CA PRO A 20 2.87 -7.49 15.05
C PRO A 20 4.36 -7.70 14.73
N ASP A 21 4.91 -8.87 15.10
CA ASP A 21 6.32 -9.22 14.83
C ASP A 21 6.68 -9.30 13.33
N ASN A 22 5.67 -9.37 12.45
CA ASN A 22 5.87 -9.37 11.00
C ASN A 22 5.93 -7.97 10.38
N PHE A 23 5.81 -6.89 11.17
CA PHE A 23 5.69 -5.52 10.67
C PHE A 23 6.76 -5.18 9.63
N ASP A 24 8.04 -5.38 9.94
CA ASP A 24 9.15 -5.02 9.03
C ASP A 24 9.12 -5.83 7.74
N LYS A 25 8.78 -7.12 7.83
CA LYS A 25 8.66 -8.00 6.66
C LYS A 25 7.52 -7.54 5.75
N LEU A 26 6.35 -7.27 6.34
CA LEU A 26 5.17 -6.81 5.61
C LEU A 26 5.39 -5.42 5.00
N LEU A 27 5.99 -4.50 5.75
CA LEU A 27 6.33 -3.16 5.26
C LEU A 27 7.28 -3.24 4.07
N LYS A 28 8.30 -4.11 4.13
CA LYS A 28 9.23 -4.30 3.03
C LYS A 28 8.54 -4.83 1.77
N SER A 29 7.67 -5.84 1.90
CA SER A 29 6.90 -6.36 0.77
C SER A 29 5.92 -5.31 0.20
N ALA A 30 5.18 -4.62 1.07
CA ALA A 30 4.25 -3.56 0.67
C ALA A 30 4.97 -2.41 -0.06
N THR A 31 6.14 -2.01 0.44
CA THR A 31 6.99 -0.98 -0.20
C THR A 31 7.36 -1.35 -1.62
N VAL A 32 7.75 -2.60 -1.86
CA VAL A 32 8.11 -3.08 -3.20
C VAL A 32 6.90 -3.00 -4.14
N LEU A 33 5.72 -3.44 -3.71
CA LEU A 33 4.52 -3.45 -4.54
C LEU A 33 4.01 -2.03 -4.83
N ILE A 34 3.96 -1.16 -3.82
CA ILE A 34 3.51 0.23 -3.98
C ILE A 34 4.43 1.01 -4.92
N ASN A 35 5.75 0.83 -4.83
CA ASN A 35 6.70 1.51 -5.71
C ASN A 35 6.56 1.10 -7.19
N GLN A 36 5.93 -0.05 -7.50
CA GLN A 36 5.64 -0.41 -8.91
C GLN A 36 4.61 0.51 -9.56
N ILE A 37 3.74 1.11 -8.75
CA ILE A 37 2.62 1.93 -9.23
C ILE A 37 2.69 3.39 -8.78
N CYS A 38 3.65 3.76 -7.92
CA CYS A 38 3.80 5.10 -7.38
C CYS A 38 5.28 5.44 -7.16
N SER A 39 5.83 6.32 -8.00
CA SER A 39 7.21 6.80 -7.87
C SER A 39 7.35 8.08 -7.05
N TYR A 40 6.24 8.73 -6.69
CA TYR A 40 6.21 10.08 -6.12
C TYR A 40 7.06 10.23 -4.84
N TYR A 41 6.98 9.24 -3.94
CA TYR A 41 7.76 9.18 -2.70
C TYR A 41 8.89 8.14 -2.75
N ASP A 42 9.16 7.54 -3.92
CA ASP A 42 10.21 6.53 -4.05
C ASP A 42 11.60 7.19 -3.94
N PRO A 43 12.41 6.81 -2.93
CA PRO A 43 13.77 7.31 -2.74
C PRO A 43 14.69 7.09 -3.93
N ALA A 44 14.40 6.14 -4.83
CA ALA A 44 15.16 5.94 -6.05
C ALA A 44 15.01 7.11 -7.05
N PHE A 45 13.87 7.80 -7.03
CA PHE A 45 13.57 8.94 -7.90
C PHE A 45 13.64 10.28 -7.18
N ALA A 46 13.45 10.29 -5.86
CA ALA A 46 13.59 11.46 -4.99
C ALA A 46 12.77 12.68 -5.44
N TYR A 47 11.57 12.47 -6.01
CA TYR A 47 10.70 13.58 -6.41
C TYR A 47 10.17 14.37 -5.22
N HIS A 48 9.79 13.68 -4.14
CA HIS A 48 9.25 14.28 -2.92
C HIS A 48 9.76 13.57 -1.65
N ASP A 49 9.82 14.32 -0.54
CA ASP A 49 10.18 13.81 0.78
C ASP A 49 8.90 13.51 1.58
N LEU A 50 8.65 12.23 1.84
CA LEU A 50 7.45 11.77 2.53
C LEU A 50 7.34 12.32 3.96
N ASP A 51 8.46 12.50 4.67
CA ASP A 51 8.44 13.01 6.04
C ASP A 51 8.18 14.51 6.11
N ALA A 52 8.74 15.26 5.16
CA ALA A 52 8.49 16.68 5.02
C ALA A 52 7.02 16.92 4.67
N ASP A 53 6.49 16.20 3.67
CA ASP A 53 5.11 16.34 3.25
C ASP A 53 4.12 15.88 4.32
N ALA A 54 4.44 14.82 5.08
CA ALA A 54 3.64 14.36 6.21
C ALA A 54 3.59 15.36 7.39
N LYS A 55 4.49 16.35 7.42
CA LYS A 55 4.54 17.43 8.42
C LYS A 55 4.11 18.78 7.86
N ALA A 56 3.71 18.84 6.58
CA ALA A 56 3.16 20.04 5.98
C ALA A 56 1.86 20.46 6.68
N ASN A 57 1.36 21.66 6.35
CA ASN A 57 0.09 22.14 6.85
C ASN A 57 -1.02 21.08 6.61
N PRO A 58 -1.79 20.66 7.63
CA PRO A 58 -2.85 19.65 7.50
C PRO A 58 -3.89 19.94 6.41
N ASP A 59 -4.11 21.21 6.08
CA ASP A 59 -5.04 21.61 5.02
C ASP A 59 -4.43 21.50 3.62
N SER A 60 -3.10 21.44 3.51
CA SER A 60 -2.38 21.41 2.24
C SER A 60 -2.59 20.11 1.46
N TYR A 61 -2.49 20.20 0.14
CA TYR A 61 -2.59 19.03 -0.72
C TYR A 61 -1.43 18.04 -0.50
N LEU A 62 -0.21 18.53 -0.26
CA LEU A 62 0.97 17.71 0.05
C LEU A 62 0.74 16.83 1.30
N PHE A 63 0.19 17.41 2.37
CA PHE A 63 -0.15 16.65 3.57
C PHE A 63 -1.16 15.53 3.24
N ARG A 64 -2.20 15.85 2.46
CA ARG A 64 -3.21 14.85 2.08
C ARG A 64 -2.62 13.73 1.22
N GLN A 65 -1.71 14.06 0.30
CA GLN A 65 -0.98 13.08 -0.52
C GLN A 65 -0.09 12.17 0.35
N ALA A 66 0.69 12.73 1.26
CA ALA A 66 1.52 11.95 2.19
C ALA A 66 0.69 11.01 3.09
N MET A 67 -0.44 11.49 3.61
CA MET A 67 -1.34 10.67 4.41
C MET A 67 -2.03 9.58 3.59
N ALA A 68 -2.42 9.87 2.35
CA ALA A 68 -2.99 8.89 1.44
C ALA A 68 -1.98 7.80 1.09
N PHE A 69 -0.73 8.18 0.80
CA PHE A 69 0.35 7.25 0.53
C PHE A 69 0.63 6.34 1.74
N LYS A 70 0.80 6.90 2.93
CA LYS A 70 0.97 6.13 4.18
C LYS A 70 -0.19 5.16 4.42
N LYS A 71 -1.43 5.58 4.18
CA LYS A 71 -2.61 4.70 4.25
C LYS A 71 -2.58 3.59 3.20
N ALA A 72 -2.18 3.88 1.97
CA ALA A 72 -2.07 2.87 0.92
C ALA A 72 -1.04 1.79 1.28
N VAL A 73 0.12 2.17 1.82
CA VAL A 73 1.13 1.21 2.32
C VAL A 73 0.54 0.36 3.46
N ALA A 74 -0.19 0.96 4.40
CA ALA A 74 -0.81 0.22 5.50
C ALA A 74 -1.88 -0.77 5.01
N LEU A 75 -2.72 -0.38 4.05
CA LEU A 75 -3.71 -1.26 3.42
C LEU A 75 -3.05 -2.45 2.73
N GLU A 76 -1.93 -2.23 2.05
CA GLU A 76 -1.15 -3.28 1.41
C GLU A 76 -0.54 -4.24 2.45
N MET A 77 -0.02 -3.71 3.57
CA MET A 77 0.49 -4.56 4.66
C MET A 77 -0.59 -5.48 5.25
N LEU A 78 -1.80 -4.96 5.49
CA LEU A 78 -2.94 -5.76 5.96
C LEU A 78 -3.31 -6.85 4.96
N PHE A 79 -3.28 -6.54 3.66
CA PHE A 79 -3.55 -7.49 2.60
C PHE A 79 -2.52 -8.62 2.56
N LEU A 80 -1.24 -8.30 2.65
CA LEU A 80 -0.16 -9.28 2.69
C LEU A 80 -0.26 -10.18 3.93
N GLU A 81 -0.65 -9.63 5.08
CA GLU A 81 -0.85 -10.42 6.29
C GLU A 81 -2.03 -11.38 6.17
N ASP A 82 -3.17 -10.90 5.68
CA ASP A 82 -4.39 -11.70 5.54
C ASP A 82 -4.26 -12.78 4.47
N SER A 83 -3.52 -12.47 3.41
CA SER A 83 -3.30 -13.39 2.30
C SER A 83 -2.21 -14.41 2.57
N GLY A 84 -1.26 -14.09 3.46
CA GLY A 84 -0.06 -14.88 3.68
C GLY A 84 0.95 -14.78 2.54
N TYR A 85 0.69 -13.99 1.51
CA TYR A 85 1.62 -13.78 0.39
C TYR A 85 2.61 -12.67 0.70
N SER A 86 3.78 -12.79 0.10
CA SER A 86 4.86 -11.81 0.24
C SER A 86 5.27 -11.16 -1.09
N SER A 87 4.68 -11.59 -2.20
CA SER A 87 4.94 -11.07 -3.55
C SER A 87 3.74 -11.20 -4.49
N ALA A 88 3.73 -10.40 -5.56
CA ALA A 88 2.73 -10.48 -6.62
C ALA A 88 2.71 -11.86 -7.33
N TYR A 89 3.85 -12.57 -7.38
CA TYR A 89 3.95 -13.89 -8.00
C TYR A 89 3.26 -14.99 -7.18
N GLU A 90 3.44 -14.97 -5.86
CA GLU A 90 2.74 -15.88 -4.94
C GLU A 90 1.23 -15.61 -4.97
N LEU A 91 0.85 -14.34 -5.02
CA LEU A 91 -0.54 -13.93 -5.16
C LEU A 91 -1.17 -14.44 -6.48
N ALA A 92 -0.44 -14.36 -7.60
CA ALA A 92 -0.94 -14.83 -8.90
C ALA A 92 -1.20 -16.34 -8.96
N GLN A 93 -0.56 -17.12 -8.07
CA GLN A 93 -0.70 -18.58 -7.99
C GLN A 93 -1.65 -19.06 -6.88
N GLY A 94 -2.10 -18.16 -6.01
CA GLY A 94 -2.76 -18.52 -4.76
C GLY A 94 -4.27 -18.30 -4.72
N THR A 95 -4.95 -19.04 -3.84
CA THR A 95 -6.39 -18.93 -3.58
C THR A 95 -6.64 -18.15 -2.28
N LEU A 96 -6.94 -16.86 -2.38
CA LEU A 96 -7.38 -16.03 -1.25
C LEU A 96 -8.88 -16.25 -1.00
N ASN A 97 -9.25 -16.67 0.22
CA ASN A 97 -10.65 -17.01 0.55
C ASN A 97 -11.40 -15.87 1.29
N SER A 98 -10.69 -14.94 1.94
CA SER A 98 -11.28 -13.79 2.63
C SER A 98 -10.23 -12.73 2.94
N PHE A 99 -10.62 -11.46 2.96
CA PHE A 99 -9.75 -10.32 3.31
C PHE A 99 -10.50 -9.34 4.22
N THR A 100 -9.89 -8.91 5.33
CA THR A 100 -10.48 -7.95 6.26
C THR A 100 -9.54 -6.79 6.50
N VAL A 101 -10.02 -5.56 6.30
CA VAL A 101 -9.31 -4.31 6.62
C VAL A 101 -10.09 -3.56 7.69
N GLY A 102 -9.51 -3.45 8.89
CA GLY A 102 -10.18 -2.83 10.02
C GLY A 102 -11.54 -3.49 10.30
N HIS A 103 -12.63 -2.72 10.24
CA HIS A 103 -14.01 -3.23 10.41
C HIS A 103 -14.66 -3.76 9.11
N THR A 104 -13.98 -3.69 7.97
CA THR A 104 -14.55 -4.12 6.68
C THR A 104 -14.03 -5.52 6.33
N SER A 105 -14.89 -6.53 6.39
CA SER A 105 -14.58 -7.89 5.95
C SER A 105 -15.21 -8.19 4.60
N MET A 106 -14.42 -8.71 3.65
CA MET A 106 -14.88 -9.20 2.35
C MET A 106 -14.68 -10.73 2.29
N SER A 107 -15.79 -11.47 2.21
CA SER A 107 -15.79 -12.92 1.93
C SER A 107 -15.72 -13.16 0.41
N LEU A 108 -14.91 -14.12 -0.03
CA LEU A 108 -14.58 -14.26 -1.45
C LEU A 108 -14.67 -15.72 -1.92
N ASN A 109 -15.27 -15.92 -3.10
CA ASN A 109 -15.25 -17.20 -3.80
C ASN A 109 -13.85 -17.46 -4.39
N GLY A 110 -13.38 -18.71 -4.39
CA GLY A 110 -12.00 -19.14 -4.68
C GLY A 110 -11.37 -18.76 -6.04
N SER A 111 -12.03 -17.95 -6.86
CA SER A 111 -11.46 -17.37 -8.09
C SER A 111 -11.24 -15.84 -8.00
N ALA A 112 -11.44 -15.24 -6.81
CA ALA A 112 -11.51 -13.79 -6.64
C ALA A 112 -10.19 -13.11 -6.27
N GLY A 113 -9.09 -13.84 -6.01
CA GLY A 113 -7.78 -13.24 -5.69
C GLY A 113 -7.30 -12.25 -6.77
N GLN A 114 -7.54 -12.56 -8.05
CA GLN A 114 -7.25 -11.65 -9.17
C GLN A 114 -8.16 -10.41 -9.25
N ASN A 115 -9.34 -10.44 -8.62
CA ASN A 115 -10.24 -9.28 -8.54
C ASN A 115 -9.89 -8.33 -7.39
N LEU A 116 -9.02 -8.74 -6.47
CA LEU A 116 -8.61 -7.92 -5.33
C LEU A 116 -7.41 -7.02 -5.61
N THR A 117 -6.62 -7.36 -6.62
CA THR A 117 -5.39 -6.63 -6.95
C THR A 117 -5.39 -6.18 -8.40
N VAL A 118 -4.74 -5.07 -8.69
CA VAL A 118 -4.83 -4.46 -10.02
C VAL A 118 -3.80 -5.07 -10.98
N GLY A 119 -4.25 -5.64 -12.10
CA GLY A 119 -3.45 -5.85 -13.31
C GLY A 119 -2.12 -6.58 -13.13
N GLY A 120 -2.05 -7.56 -12.21
CA GLY A 120 -0.80 -8.31 -11.94
C GLY A 120 0.26 -7.56 -11.13
N THR A 121 -0.01 -6.32 -10.70
CA THR A 121 0.88 -5.53 -9.83
C THR A 121 1.00 -6.11 -8.43
N GLY A 122 0.03 -6.94 -8.01
CA GLY A 122 -0.08 -7.45 -6.66
C GLY A 122 -0.58 -6.44 -5.63
N VAL A 123 -0.78 -5.17 -6.02
CA VAL A 123 -1.30 -4.13 -5.12
C VAL A 123 -2.81 -4.27 -4.96
N VAL A 124 -3.27 -4.24 -3.70
CA VAL A 124 -4.69 -4.29 -3.35
C VAL A 124 -5.46 -3.10 -3.92
N LYS A 125 -6.63 -3.36 -4.48
CA LYS A 125 -7.45 -2.38 -5.20
C LYS A 125 -7.78 -1.14 -4.35
N SER A 126 -8.01 -1.31 -3.06
CA SER A 126 -8.26 -0.19 -2.15
C SER A 126 -7.06 0.74 -2.00
N ALA A 127 -5.83 0.21 -1.99
CA ALA A 127 -4.61 1.01 -1.99
C ALA A 127 -4.43 1.71 -3.34
N TYR A 128 -4.66 1.00 -4.46
CA TYR A 128 -4.58 1.56 -5.80
C TYR A 128 -5.57 2.72 -6.02
N ASP A 129 -6.84 2.51 -5.70
CA ASP A 129 -7.90 3.51 -5.87
C ASP A 129 -7.64 4.74 -4.99
N LEU A 130 -7.09 4.53 -3.78
CA LEU A 130 -6.68 5.62 -2.89
C LEU A 130 -5.53 6.44 -3.50
N LEU A 131 -4.48 5.79 -4.01
CA LEU A 131 -3.38 6.49 -4.69
C LEU A 131 -3.86 7.25 -5.93
N GLY A 132 -4.76 6.65 -6.72
CA GLY A 132 -5.34 7.27 -7.92
C GLY A 132 -6.14 8.52 -7.59
N ARG A 133 -6.95 8.49 -6.53
CA ARG A 133 -7.71 9.66 -6.06
C ARG A 133 -6.84 10.87 -5.74
N TYR A 134 -5.59 10.65 -5.34
CA TYR A 134 -4.64 11.71 -4.99
C TYR A 134 -3.60 11.99 -6.08
N GLY A 135 -3.76 11.40 -7.28
CA GLY A 135 -2.87 11.62 -8.42
C GLY A 135 -1.46 11.05 -8.21
N LEU A 136 -1.33 10.00 -7.40
CA LEU A 136 -0.03 9.40 -7.05
C LEU A 136 0.34 8.20 -7.93
N LEU A 137 -0.58 7.75 -8.78
CA LEU A 137 -0.32 6.64 -9.69
C LEU A 137 0.66 7.07 -10.78
N PHE A 138 1.67 6.23 -11.02
CA PHE A 138 2.61 6.39 -12.11
C PHE A 138 1.89 6.19 -13.45
N SER A 139 1.68 7.28 -14.18
CA SER A 139 1.43 7.24 -15.61
C SER A 139 2.78 7.27 -16.31
N GLY A 140 3.13 6.20 -17.03
CA GLY A 140 4.42 6.06 -17.71
C GLY A 140 4.93 7.36 -18.36
N VAL A 141 6.24 7.60 -18.29
CA VAL A 141 6.87 8.72 -18.97
C VAL A 141 6.59 8.55 -20.47
N ALA A 142 5.87 9.49 -21.07
CA ALA A 142 5.77 9.54 -22.53
C ALA A 142 7.20 9.63 -23.07
N SER A 143 7.66 8.58 -23.74
CA SER A 143 8.91 8.62 -24.48
C SER A 143 8.74 9.67 -25.57
N SER A 144 9.33 10.85 -25.36
CA SER A 144 9.42 11.91 -26.36
C SER A 144 10.73 11.77 -27.13
#